data_AF-A0A7X6XFQ9-F1
#
_entry.id   AF-A0A7X6XFQ9-F1
#
_cell.length_a   1.000
_cell.length_b   1.000
_cell.length_c   1.000
_cell.angle_alpha   90.00
_cell.angle_beta   90.00
_cell.angle_gamma   90.00
#
_symmetry.space_group_name_H-M   'P 1'
#
loop_
_entity.id
_entity.type
_entity.pdbx_description
1 polymer ?
#
loop_
_entity_poly.entity_id
_entity_poly.type
_entity_poly.pdbx_seq_one_letter_code
_entity_poly.pdbx_strand_id
1 'polypeptide(L)'
;NLSFKVVNKEGIEYSVENHPVLETLLAGKDVKDQIVGIENLENRDIIWINTTTVFKPADQGSSTRQNEAIMYLSDITDIIKTTVTVESVIENLDLGTWQWDIETDTLVYNKQWAEMLGYTLEELPHSNIAVWHMLIHPDDFKIMEDSLFGHFEGKSSQYYCEIRLLHKNGHWVWVRHIGKVTLWSDTGKPLYMHGTHQNISDYKKNELILSWKIEYGEILSDISSKFIGANNIDATIIESFDKLGSLNQASRVYLFMLDTEKGTMSNTHEWCAKGVTAHKDMLQDLPLTEFPWWIKELSNGEIINVSDVSKMVPEAKAEKEILEYQGVKSILVLPIRVKQKLVGFIGFDNVLSSENWTINDIDLLLTTSSVFSYALERQSSERELNKSYLNLRAFFDLNSDFVMILNEQGEIVEVNNLVKEKLGYKDEDIIGKHLLMLHSCEVCDEATHTIQALIENKNGSCSLPIFCKDGKQILVETSVTKGLWNGKQALFCICKDISERMFSEEKFEKIFHNIPTIATLTDLETNKYTEINRVFYEKLGFSINEAIGSNAAKLLGMEPAICHQLSTGFTENGFLRDVETVIYHKNGTPIHVLLSATTIYLLDKNYRLTLITDISESKKNELQLIEA
;
A
#
# COMPACT_ATOMS: atom_id res chain seq x y z
N ASN A 1 -62.31 -31.46 -52.67
CA ASN A 1 -61.22 -30.81 -51.91
C ASN A 1 -61.42 -31.09 -50.44
N LEU A 2 -60.85 -32.18 -49.95
CA LEU A 2 -60.73 -32.39 -48.50
C LEU A 2 -59.51 -31.58 -48.04
N SER A 3 -59.67 -30.76 -47.01
CA SER A 3 -58.66 -29.86 -46.43
C SER A 3 -57.67 -30.58 -45.50
N PHE A 4 -57.40 -31.86 -45.76
CA PHE A 4 -56.57 -32.72 -44.90
C PHE A 4 -55.57 -33.52 -45.73
N LYS A 5 -54.40 -33.80 -45.14
CA LYS A 5 -53.41 -34.75 -45.67
C LYS A 5 -53.05 -35.81 -44.63
N VAL A 6 -52.68 -36.99 -45.09
CA VAL A 6 -52.30 -38.11 -44.22
C VAL A 6 -50.78 -38.23 -44.21
N VAL A 7 -50.18 -38.16 -43.03
CA VAL A 7 -48.73 -38.18 -42.83
C VAL A 7 -48.30 -39.33 -41.92
N ASN A 8 -47.07 -39.80 -42.07
CA ASN A 8 -46.45 -40.72 -41.12
C ASN A 8 -45.84 -39.97 -39.91
N LYS A 9 -45.21 -40.69 -38.97
CA LYS A 9 -44.59 -40.11 -37.76
C LYS A 9 -43.52 -39.07 -38.08
N GLU A 10 -42.88 -39.18 -39.23
CA GLU A 10 -41.84 -38.28 -39.72
C GLU A 10 -42.41 -37.07 -40.50
N GLY A 11 -43.74 -36.96 -40.61
CA GLY A 11 -44.42 -35.86 -41.31
C GLY A 11 -44.46 -36.00 -42.83
N ILE A 12 -44.08 -37.16 -43.38
CA ILE A 12 -44.08 -37.46 -44.81
C ILE A 12 -45.49 -37.90 -45.23
N GLU A 13 -46.00 -37.33 -46.31
CA GLU A 13 -47.32 -37.66 -46.84
C GLU A 13 -47.38 -39.09 -47.39
N TYR A 14 -48.42 -39.84 -46.99
CA TYR A 14 -48.64 -41.20 -47.48
C TYR A 14 -48.99 -41.19 -48.97
N SER A 15 -48.30 -42.02 -49.77
CA SER A 15 -48.78 -42.36 -51.11
C SER A 15 -50.00 -43.27 -51.01
N VAL A 16 -50.93 -43.16 -51.96
CA VAL A 16 -52.14 -44.00 -52.01
C VAL A 16 -51.78 -45.50 -52.01
N GLU A 17 -50.65 -45.87 -52.63
CA GLU A 17 -50.16 -47.25 -52.70
C GLU A 17 -49.75 -47.82 -51.33
N ASN A 18 -49.39 -46.97 -50.37
CA ASN A 18 -48.97 -47.36 -49.03
C ASN A 18 -50.07 -47.19 -47.97
N HIS A 19 -51.33 -47.01 -48.38
CA HIS A 19 -52.44 -46.90 -47.43
C HIS A 19 -52.71 -48.26 -46.76
N PRO A 20 -52.89 -48.35 -45.42
CA PRO A 20 -53.02 -49.62 -44.68
C PRO A 20 -54.10 -50.57 -45.23
N VAL A 21 -55.21 -50.02 -45.73
CA VAL A 21 -56.29 -50.77 -46.39
C VAL A 21 -55.85 -51.41 -47.70
N LEU A 22 -55.11 -50.68 -48.54
CA LEU A 22 -54.62 -51.17 -49.82
C LEU A 22 -53.49 -52.19 -49.62
N GLU A 23 -52.59 -51.94 -48.66
CA GLU A 23 -51.57 -52.88 -48.25
C GLU A 23 -52.18 -54.22 -47.79
N THR A 24 -53.22 -54.16 -46.95
CA THR A 24 -53.96 -55.34 -46.47
C THR A 24 -54.61 -56.13 -47.61
N LEU A 25 -55.25 -55.44 -48.56
CA LEU A 25 -55.94 -56.08 -49.69
C LEU A 25 -54.95 -56.68 -50.72
N LEU A 26 -53.79 -56.06 -50.92
CA LEU A 26 -52.74 -56.53 -51.83
C LEU A 26 -51.94 -57.68 -51.22
N ALA A 27 -51.59 -57.60 -49.92
CA ALA A 27 -50.82 -58.61 -49.22
C ALA A 27 -51.66 -59.82 -48.79
N GLY A 28 -52.99 -59.66 -48.69
CA GLY A 28 -53.92 -60.71 -48.25
C GLY A 28 -53.73 -61.11 -46.77
N LYS A 29 -53.22 -60.18 -45.95
CA LYS A 29 -52.90 -60.38 -44.53
C LYS A 29 -53.22 -59.12 -43.73
N ASP A 30 -53.47 -59.29 -42.44
CA ASP A 30 -53.71 -58.17 -41.52
C ASP A 30 -52.49 -57.23 -41.44
N VAL A 31 -52.77 -55.92 -41.42
CA VAL A 31 -51.80 -54.87 -41.11
C VAL A 31 -52.20 -54.26 -39.76
N LYS A 32 -51.36 -54.41 -38.74
CA LYS A 32 -51.68 -54.03 -37.36
C LYS A 32 -50.84 -52.86 -36.88
N ASP A 33 -51.38 -52.10 -35.94
CA ASP A 33 -50.72 -51.05 -35.16
C ASP A 33 -49.97 -49.97 -35.97
N GLN A 34 -50.50 -49.60 -37.13
CA GLN A 34 -49.93 -48.52 -37.93
C GLN A 34 -50.44 -47.16 -37.46
N ILE A 35 -49.50 -46.29 -37.06
CA ILE A 35 -49.78 -44.93 -36.63
C ILE A 35 -49.72 -43.99 -37.84
N VAL A 36 -50.81 -43.25 -38.08
CA VAL A 36 -50.84 -42.19 -39.10
C VAL A 36 -51.39 -40.89 -38.50
N GLY A 37 -50.90 -39.77 -39.00
CA GLY A 37 -51.37 -38.43 -38.64
C GLY A 37 -52.31 -37.88 -39.72
N ILE A 38 -53.47 -37.36 -39.33
CA ILE A 38 -54.35 -36.58 -40.21
C ILE A 38 -54.08 -35.11 -39.91
N GLU A 39 -53.33 -34.44 -40.79
CA GLU A 39 -53.03 -33.01 -40.68
C GLU A 39 -54.14 -32.20 -41.34
N ASN A 40 -54.72 -31.29 -40.58
CA ASN A 40 -55.60 -30.25 -41.09
C ASN A 40 -54.77 -29.13 -41.72
N LEU A 41 -54.97 -28.88 -43.01
CA LEU A 41 -54.17 -27.92 -43.78
C LEU A 41 -54.48 -26.45 -43.44
N GLU A 42 -55.61 -26.16 -42.79
CA GLU A 42 -56.01 -24.79 -42.45
C GLU A 42 -55.40 -24.32 -41.12
N ASN A 43 -55.35 -25.19 -40.11
CA ASN A 43 -54.86 -24.86 -38.76
C ASN A 43 -53.59 -25.61 -38.35
N ARG A 44 -53.07 -26.52 -39.19
CA ARG A 44 -51.88 -27.35 -38.97
C ARG A 44 -51.97 -28.33 -37.78
N ASP A 45 -53.16 -28.55 -37.22
CA ASP A 45 -53.34 -29.57 -36.19
C ASP A 45 -53.25 -30.98 -36.80
N ILE A 46 -52.58 -31.87 -36.09
CA ILE A 46 -52.46 -33.29 -36.46
C ILE A 46 -53.23 -34.12 -35.44
N ILE A 47 -54.19 -34.92 -35.93
CA ILE A 47 -54.83 -35.98 -35.17
C ILE A 47 -54.07 -37.27 -35.46
N TRP A 48 -53.49 -37.88 -34.43
CA TRP A 48 -52.79 -39.15 -34.56
C TRP A 48 -53.75 -40.30 -34.30
N ILE A 49 -53.80 -41.25 -35.22
CA ILE A 49 -54.64 -42.44 -35.10
C ILE A 49 -53.79 -43.71 -35.18
N ASN A 50 -54.04 -44.65 -34.28
CA ASN A 50 -53.58 -46.02 -34.43
C ASN A 50 -54.56 -46.78 -35.32
N THR A 51 -54.05 -47.50 -36.31
CA THR A 51 -54.85 -48.16 -37.32
C THR A 51 -54.51 -49.64 -37.40
N THR A 52 -55.53 -50.49 -37.34
CA THR A 52 -55.40 -51.93 -37.56
C THR A 52 -56.40 -52.33 -38.63
N THR A 53 -55.90 -52.87 -39.73
CA THR A 53 -56.72 -53.35 -40.84
C THR A 53 -56.67 -54.87 -40.92
N VAL A 54 -57.83 -55.51 -40.82
CA VAL A 54 -57.98 -56.97 -40.87
C VAL A 54 -58.42 -57.41 -42.26
N PHE A 55 -57.73 -58.41 -42.82
CA PHE A 55 -58.08 -58.98 -44.12
C PHE A 55 -59.21 -59.99 -43.96
N LYS A 56 -60.27 -59.82 -44.75
CA LYS A 56 -61.39 -60.75 -44.79
C LYS A 56 -61.51 -61.34 -46.20
N PRO A 57 -61.15 -62.63 -46.39
CA PRO A 57 -61.24 -63.27 -47.69
C PRO A 57 -62.70 -63.39 -48.14
N ALA A 58 -62.91 -63.34 -49.46
CA ALA A 58 -64.24 -63.48 -50.05
C ALA A 58 -64.90 -64.82 -49.67
N ASP A 59 -66.17 -64.77 -49.25
CA ASP A 59 -66.93 -65.94 -48.83
C ASP A 59 -67.29 -66.83 -50.03
N GLN A 60 -67.11 -68.16 -49.94
CA GLN A 60 -67.20 -69.06 -51.10
C GLN A 60 -68.61 -69.20 -51.70
N GLY A 61 -69.64 -68.64 -51.04
CA GLY A 61 -71.06 -68.72 -51.46
C GLY A 61 -71.67 -67.45 -52.08
N SER A 62 -70.94 -66.33 -52.19
CA SER A 62 -71.45 -65.07 -52.73
C SER A 62 -71.20 -64.91 -54.24
N SER A 63 -72.17 -64.36 -54.97
CA SER A 63 -72.06 -64.07 -56.42
C SER A 63 -71.13 -62.89 -56.76
N THR A 64 -70.56 -62.22 -55.75
CA THR A 64 -69.54 -61.18 -55.90
C THR A 64 -68.28 -61.59 -55.14
N ARG A 65 -67.25 -62.03 -55.86
CA ARG A 65 -65.94 -62.38 -55.29
C ARG A 65 -65.14 -61.09 -55.07
N GLN A 66 -65.26 -60.46 -53.92
CA GLN A 66 -64.41 -59.34 -53.53
C GLN A 66 -63.81 -59.60 -52.15
N ASN A 67 -62.49 -59.41 -52.04
CA ASN A 67 -61.80 -59.40 -50.76
C ASN A 67 -62.19 -58.12 -50.02
N GLU A 68 -62.45 -58.23 -48.72
CA GLU A 68 -62.82 -57.11 -47.86
C GLU A 68 -61.67 -56.81 -46.90
N ALA A 69 -61.55 -55.54 -46.51
CA ALA A 69 -60.64 -55.11 -45.46
C ALA A 69 -61.42 -54.23 -44.47
N ILE A 70 -61.30 -54.54 -43.18
CA ILE A 70 -61.94 -53.79 -42.10
C ILE A 70 -60.87 -53.04 -41.32
N MET A 71 -60.93 -51.71 -41.31
CA MET A 71 -59.98 -50.85 -40.61
C MET A 71 -60.58 -50.34 -39.30
N TYR A 72 -59.90 -50.63 -38.20
CA TYR A 72 -60.16 -50.08 -36.88
C TYR A 72 -59.25 -48.87 -36.65
N LEU A 73 -59.81 -47.77 -36.15
CA LEU A 73 -59.09 -46.54 -35.84
C LEU A 73 -59.24 -46.24 -34.35
N SER A 74 -58.16 -45.81 -33.71
CA SER A 74 -58.19 -45.29 -32.34
C SER A 74 -57.44 -43.98 -32.30
N ASP A 75 -58.07 -42.92 -31.79
CA ASP A 75 -57.40 -41.63 -31.56
C ASP A 75 -56.37 -41.81 -30.43
N ILE A 76 -55.11 -41.54 -30.75
CA ILE A 76 -53.97 -41.60 -29.84
C ILE A 76 -53.25 -40.25 -29.76
N THR A 77 -53.90 -39.16 -30.20
CA THR A 77 -53.30 -37.82 -30.28
C THR A 77 -52.74 -37.38 -28.93
N ASP A 78 -53.51 -37.52 -27.86
CA ASP A 78 -53.07 -37.13 -26.52
C ASP A 78 -51.91 -38.00 -26.01
N ILE A 79 -51.90 -39.29 -26.35
CA ILE A 79 -50.81 -40.23 -25.99
C ILE A 79 -49.52 -39.81 -26.70
N ILE A 80 -49.55 -39.55 -28.01
CA ILE A 80 -48.37 -39.12 -28.76
C ILE A 80 -47.88 -37.76 -28.27
N LYS A 81 -48.78 -36.77 -28.13
CA LYS A 81 -48.41 -35.44 -27.63
C LYS A 81 -47.76 -35.52 -26.25
N THR A 82 -48.32 -36.32 -25.35
CA THR A 82 -47.76 -36.51 -24.00
C THR A 82 -46.40 -37.21 -24.07
N THR A 83 -46.26 -38.26 -24.87
CA THR A 83 -45.01 -39.02 -25.02
C THR A 83 -43.88 -38.13 -25.54
N VAL A 84 -44.11 -37.42 -26.65
CA VAL A 84 -43.14 -36.49 -27.24
C VAL A 84 -42.76 -35.39 -26.26
N THR A 85 -43.73 -34.86 -25.50
CA THR A 85 -43.47 -33.82 -24.49
C THR A 85 -42.58 -34.35 -23.37
N VAL A 86 -42.86 -35.54 -22.85
CA VAL A 86 -42.08 -36.15 -21.77
C VAL A 86 -40.66 -36.49 -22.23
N GLU A 87 -40.52 -37.12 -23.40
CA GLU A 87 -39.22 -37.44 -24.01
C GLU A 87 -38.39 -36.19 -24.24
N SER A 88 -38.99 -35.13 -24.81
CA SER A 88 -38.29 -33.87 -25.04
C SER A 88 -37.84 -33.20 -23.73
N VAL A 89 -38.64 -33.25 -22.66
CA VAL A 89 -38.25 -32.70 -21.36
C VAL A 89 -37.09 -33.50 -20.75
N ILE A 90 -37.11 -34.83 -20.87
CA ILE A 90 -36.02 -35.71 -20.39
C ILE A 90 -34.73 -35.40 -21.14
N GLU A 91 -34.80 -35.27 -22.47
CA GLU A 91 -33.65 -34.94 -23.31
C GLU A 91 -33.11 -33.54 -23.01
N ASN A 92 -33.97 -32.52 -22.94
CA ASN A 92 -33.55 -31.13 -22.71
C ASN A 92 -32.94 -30.89 -21.32
N LEU A 93 -33.25 -31.75 -20.34
CA LEU A 93 -32.71 -31.68 -18.99
C LEU A 93 -31.53 -32.64 -18.76
N ASP A 94 -31.10 -33.35 -19.79
CA ASP A 94 -30.06 -34.39 -19.74
C ASP A 94 -30.31 -35.42 -18.62
N LEU A 95 -31.57 -35.82 -18.43
CA LEU A 95 -31.96 -36.72 -17.35
C LEU A 95 -31.76 -38.18 -17.75
N GLY A 96 -30.94 -38.89 -16.98
CA GLY A 96 -30.91 -40.34 -17.02
C GLY A 96 -32.16 -40.89 -16.33
N THR A 97 -33.03 -41.62 -17.02
CA THR A 97 -34.19 -42.27 -16.39
C THR A 97 -33.91 -43.73 -16.13
N TRP A 98 -34.55 -44.26 -15.08
CA TRP A 98 -34.48 -45.66 -14.74
C TRP A 98 -35.84 -46.18 -14.28
N GLN A 99 -36.06 -47.46 -14.55
CA GLN A 99 -37.20 -48.23 -14.08
C GLN A 99 -36.68 -49.47 -13.39
N TRP A 100 -37.15 -49.74 -12.18
CA TRP A 100 -36.87 -50.95 -11.42
C TRP A 100 -38.15 -51.76 -11.25
N ASP A 101 -38.16 -52.96 -11.80
CA ASP A 101 -39.06 -54.03 -11.41
C ASP A 101 -38.46 -54.73 -10.19
N ILE A 102 -39.07 -54.53 -9.02
CA ILE A 102 -38.55 -54.99 -7.73
C ILE A 102 -38.77 -56.50 -7.57
N GLU A 103 -39.80 -57.07 -8.19
CA GLU A 103 -40.06 -58.52 -8.09
C GLU A 103 -39.08 -59.32 -8.94
N THR A 104 -38.80 -58.87 -10.16
CA THR A 104 -37.87 -59.56 -11.07
C THR A 104 -36.42 -59.08 -10.92
N ASP A 105 -36.19 -58.04 -10.13
CA ASP A 105 -34.92 -57.33 -9.97
C ASP A 105 -34.33 -56.84 -11.31
N THR A 106 -35.21 -56.35 -12.20
CA THR A 106 -34.81 -55.87 -13.53
C THR A 106 -34.77 -54.34 -13.54
N LEU A 107 -33.60 -53.78 -13.86
CA LEU A 107 -33.39 -52.35 -14.08
C LEU A 107 -33.28 -52.04 -15.56
N VAL A 108 -34.05 -51.04 -16.02
CA VAL A 108 -34.01 -50.51 -17.38
C VAL A 108 -33.62 -49.05 -17.33
N TYR A 109 -32.66 -48.64 -18.16
CA TYR A 109 -32.15 -47.27 -18.25
C TYR A 109 -32.44 -46.66 -19.62
N ASN A 110 -32.54 -45.33 -19.70
CA ASN A 110 -32.51 -44.62 -20.98
C ASN A 110 -31.08 -44.35 -21.46
N LYS A 111 -30.98 -43.83 -22.69
CA LYS A 111 -29.71 -43.49 -23.34
C LYS A 111 -28.89 -42.48 -22.54
N GLN A 112 -29.52 -41.42 -22.03
CA GLN A 112 -28.87 -40.35 -21.28
C GLN A 112 -28.18 -40.86 -20.01
N TRP A 113 -28.77 -41.84 -19.32
CA TRP A 113 -28.15 -42.46 -18.16
C TRP A 113 -26.81 -43.13 -18.50
N ALA A 114 -26.78 -43.87 -19.62
CA ALA A 114 -25.59 -44.56 -20.06
C ALA A 114 -24.49 -43.56 -20.45
N GLU A 115 -24.85 -42.54 -21.24
CA GLU A 115 -23.94 -41.49 -21.69
C GLU A 115 -23.34 -40.70 -20.51
N MET A 116 -24.14 -40.39 -19.49
CA MET A 116 -23.69 -39.71 -18.27
C MET A 116 -22.53 -40.43 -17.56
N LEU A 117 -22.49 -41.76 -17.61
CA LEU A 117 -21.46 -42.59 -16.99
C LEU A 117 -20.41 -43.13 -17.99
N GLY A 118 -20.52 -42.71 -19.25
CA GLY A 118 -19.59 -43.08 -20.33
C GLY A 118 -19.82 -44.47 -20.93
N TYR A 119 -21.02 -45.03 -20.77
CA TYR A 119 -21.43 -46.31 -21.35
C TYR A 119 -22.37 -46.10 -22.55
N THR A 120 -22.51 -47.10 -23.41
CA THR A 120 -23.66 -47.20 -24.32
C THR A 120 -24.72 -48.14 -23.75
N LEU A 121 -25.96 -48.06 -24.23
CA LEU A 121 -27.02 -48.99 -23.79
C LEU A 121 -26.69 -50.44 -24.12
N GLU A 122 -26.01 -50.71 -25.25
CA GLU A 122 -25.63 -52.09 -25.61
C GLU A 122 -24.55 -52.67 -24.70
N GLU A 123 -23.77 -51.81 -24.03
CA GLU A 123 -22.74 -52.20 -23.06
C GLU A 123 -23.31 -52.57 -21.68
N LEU A 124 -24.61 -52.39 -21.46
CA LEU A 124 -25.29 -52.68 -20.19
C LEU A 124 -26.13 -53.96 -20.31
N PRO A 125 -25.53 -55.17 -20.18
CA PRO A 125 -26.28 -56.41 -20.21
C PRO A 125 -27.06 -56.59 -18.90
N HIS A 126 -28.39 -56.62 -18.98
CA HIS A 126 -29.32 -56.95 -17.88
C HIS A 126 -28.89 -56.42 -16.50
N SER A 127 -29.10 -55.13 -16.31
CA SER A 127 -28.90 -54.44 -15.05
C SER A 127 -29.88 -54.92 -13.99
N ASN A 128 -29.37 -55.26 -12.82
CA ASN A 128 -30.13 -55.55 -11.60
C ASN A 128 -29.60 -54.66 -10.47
N ILE A 129 -30.27 -54.65 -9.31
CA ILE A 129 -29.89 -53.73 -8.24
C ILE A 129 -28.47 -53.97 -7.73
N ALA A 130 -27.98 -55.21 -7.77
CA ALA A 130 -26.62 -55.55 -7.34
C ALA A 130 -25.54 -54.96 -8.24
N VAL A 131 -25.74 -54.99 -9.57
CA VAL A 131 -24.82 -54.36 -10.53
C VAL A 131 -24.82 -52.84 -10.36
N TRP A 132 -26.00 -52.25 -10.12
CA TRP A 132 -26.09 -50.82 -9.84
C TRP A 132 -25.38 -50.43 -8.54
N HIS A 133 -25.53 -51.22 -7.47
CA HIS A 133 -24.83 -50.99 -6.19
C HIS A 133 -23.30 -50.97 -6.33
N MET A 134 -22.72 -51.74 -7.26
CA MET A 134 -21.28 -51.73 -7.50
C MET A 134 -20.77 -50.41 -8.09
N LEU A 135 -21.64 -49.60 -8.69
CA LEU A 135 -21.28 -48.29 -9.22
C LEU A 135 -21.28 -47.21 -8.15
N ILE A 136 -21.84 -47.46 -6.96
CA ILE A 136 -21.96 -46.43 -5.91
C ILE A 136 -20.66 -46.35 -5.12
N HIS A 137 -20.21 -45.13 -4.82
CA HIS A 137 -19.09 -44.93 -3.92
C HIS A 137 -19.37 -45.54 -2.53
N PRO A 138 -18.45 -46.31 -1.91
CA PRO A 138 -18.68 -47.01 -0.65
C PRO A 138 -19.24 -46.14 0.48
N ASP A 139 -18.71 -44.92 0.65
CA ASP A 139 -19.17 -43.97 1.68
C ASP A 139 -20.62 -43.50 1.49
N ASP A 140 -21.15 -43.54 0.26
CA ASP A 140 -22.47 -43.01 -0.07
C ASP A 140 -23.57 -44.08 0.05
N PHE A 141 -23.18 -45.35 0.17
CA PHE A 141 -24.11 -46.49 0.20
C PHE A 141 -25.10 -46.38 1.35
N LYS A 142 -24.64 -45.95 2.54
CA LYS A 142 -25.51 -45.86 3.71
C LYS A 142 -26.60 -44.80 3.54
N ILE A 143 -26.25 -43.64 3.00
CA ILE A 143 -27.19 -42.53 2.74
C ILE A 143 -28.25 -42.95 1.71
N MET A 144 -27.80 -43.64 0.66
CA MET A 144 -28.68 -44.20 -0.37
C MET A 144 -29.67 -45.20 0.24
N GLU A 145 -29.15 -46.20 0.96
CA GLU A 145 -29.91 -47.30 1.55
C GLU A 145 -30.98 -46.78 2.54
N ASP A 146 -30.59 -45.88 3.44
CA ASP A 146 -31.50 -45.30 4.43
C ASP A 146 -32.63 -44.48 3.75
N SER A 147 -32.30 -43.74 2.68
CA SER A 147 -33.30 -43.00 1.90
C SER A 147 -34.27 -43.94 1.17
N LEU A 148 -33.74 -45.01 0.57
CA LEU A 148 -34.55 -45.98 -0.19
C LEU A 148 -35.52 -46.74 0.73
N PHE A 149 -35.02 -47.28 1.84
CA PHE A 149 -35.87 -47.97 2.81
C PHE A 149 -36.84 -47.01 3.52
N GLY A 150 -36.42 -45.77 3.80
CA GLY A 150 -37.32 -44.75 4.32
C GLY A 150 -38.51 -44.51 3.40
N HIS A 151 -38.29 -44.50 2.08
CA HIS A 151 -39.38 -44.39 1.11
C HIS A 151 -40.26 -45.64 1.07
N PHE A 152 -39.68 -46.85 1.10
CA PHE A 152 -40.42 -48.10 1.13
C PHE A 152 -41.31 -48.26 2.37
N GLU A 153 -40.88 -47.71 3.50
CA GLU A 153 -41.66 -47.68 4.75
C GLU A 153 -42.67 -46.53 4.80
N GLY A 154 -42.78 -45.72 3.74
CA GLY A 154 -43.69 -44.57 3.68
C GLY A 154 -43.28 -43.38 4.56
N LYS A 155 -42.04 -43.36 5.07
CA LYS A 155 -41.50 -42.24 5.87
C LYS A 155 -41.21 -41.01 5.02
N SER A 156 -41.04 -41.17 3.70
CA SER A 156 -40.89 -40.08 2.74
C SER A 156 -41.81 -40.28 1.53
N SER A 157 -42.28 -39.16 0.97
CA SER A 157 -43.15 -39.15 -0.22
C SER A 157 -42.42 -39.55 -1.52
N GLN A 158 -41.09 -39.48 -1.51
CA GLN A 158 -40.19 -39.89 -2.58
C GLN A 158 -38.83 -40.30 -1.98
N TYR A 159 -38.11 -41.13 -2.73
CA TYR A 159 -36.71 -41.42 -2.50
C TYR A 159 -35.85 -40.30 -3.11
N TYR A 160 -34.86 -39.82 -2.35
CA TYR A 160 -33.96 -38.75 -2.75
C TYR A 160 -32.59 -38.93 -2.10
N CYS A 161 -31.52 -38.89 -2.89
CA CYS A 161 -30.17 -38.74 -2.39
C CYS A 161 -29.24 -38.10 -3.44
N GLU A 162 -28.10 -37.58 -3.00
CA GLU A 162 -27.01 -37.15 -3.88
C GLU A 162 -25.81 -38.06 -3.60
N ILE A 163 -25.38 -38.82 -4.60
CA ILE A 163 -24.39 -39.89 -4.46
C ILE A 163 -23.39 -39.88 -5.61
N ARG A 164 -22.23 -40.47 -5.41
CA ARG A 164 -21.21 -40.64 -6.45
C ARG A 164 -21.39 -41.98 -7.15
N LEU A 165 -21.50 -41.93 -8.48
CA LEU A 165 -21.49 -43.09 -9.36
C LEU A 165 -20.14 -43.20 -10.10
N LEU A 166 -19.65 -44.42 -10.29
CA LEU A 166 -18.40 -44.71 -10.96
C LEU A 166 -18.56 -44.62 -12.48
N HIS A 167 -17.86 -43.68 -13.09
CA HIS A 167 -17.75 -43.59 -14.54
C HIS A 167 -16.90 -44.75 -15.08
N LYS A 168 -17.14 -45.16 -16.34
CA LYS A 168 -16.34 -46.16 -17.06
C LYS A 168 -14.82 -45.90 -17.07
N ASN A 169 -14.42 -44.63 -16.89
CA ASN A 169 -13.02 -44.19 -16.91
C ASN A 169 -12.41 -44.14 -15.50
N GLY A 170 -13.12 -44.62 -14.48
CA GLY A 170 -12.63 -44.75 -13.10
C GLY A 170 -12.76 -43.50 -12.23
N HIS A 171 -13.29 -42.39 -12.75
CA HIS A 171 -13.58 -41.20 -11.94
C HIS A 171 -15.03 -41.21 -11.43
N TRP A 172 -15.30 -40.41 -10.39
CA TRP A 172 -16.62 -40.30 -9.78
C TRP A 172 -17.44 -39.19 -10.41
N VAL A 173 -18.72 -39.48 -10.67
CA VAL A 173 -19.73 -38.52 -11.13
C VAL A 173 -20.73 -38.32 -10.02
N TRP A 174 -20.93 -37.08 -9.59
CA TRP A 174 -21.99 -36.76 -8.63
C TRP A 174 -23.34 -36.78 -9.32
N VAL A 175 -24.26 -37.56 -8.78
CA VAL A 175 -25.59 -37.78 -9.33
C VAL A 175 -26.63 -37.46 -8.27
N ARG A 176 -27.59 -36.62 -8.63
CA ARG A 176 -28.84 -36.45 -7.89
C ARG A 176 -29.78 -37.57 -8.29
N HIS A 177 -30.14 -38.41 -7.34
CA HIS A 177 -30.94 -39.59 -7.54
C HIS A 177 -32.31 -39.39 -6.89
N ILE A 178 -33.35 -39.36 -7.72
CA ILE A 178 -34.75 -39.20 -7.29
C ILE A 178 -35.53 -40.40 -7.79
N GLY A 179 -36.38 -40.98 -6.96
CA GLY A 179 -37.26 -42.05 -7.39
C GLY A 179 -38.54 -42.15 -6.57
N LYS A 180 -39.53 -42.83 -7.12
CA LYS A 180 -40.81 -43.05 -6.48
C LYS A 180 -41.38 -44.41 -6.85
N VAL A 181 -41.91 -45.12 -5.86
CA VAL A 181 -42.68 -46.35 -6.12
C VAL A 181 -44.00 -45.97 -6.79
N THR A 182 -44.19 -46.44 -8.01
CA THR A 182 -45.36 -46.15 -8.85
C THR A 182 -46.42 -47.25 -8.75
N LEU A 183 -46.01 -48.47 -8.42
CA LEU A 183 -46.92 -49.60 -8.21
C LEU A 183 -46.61 -50.32 -6.90
N TRP A 184 -47.67 -50.58 -6.14
CA TRP A 184 -47.64 -51.34 -4.88
C TRP A 184 -48.54 -52.57 -5.02
N SER A 185 -48.18 -53.66 -4.32
CA SER A 185 -49.06 -54.82 -4.17
C SER A 185 -50.20 -54.53 -3.19
N ASP A 186 -51.26 -55.34 -3.26
CA ASP A 186 -52.37 -55.32 -2.29
C ASP A 186 -51.93 -55.54 -0.83
N THR A 187 -50.72 -56.07 -0.62
CA THR A 187 -50.11 -56.29 0.70
C THR A 187 -49.21 -55.15 1.16
N GLY A 188 -49.12 -54.05 0.40
CA GLY A 188 -48.29 -52.90 0.73
C GLY A 188 -46.81 -53.05 0.39
N LYS A 189 -46.41 -54.08 -0.36
CA LYS A 189 -45.03 -54.22 -0.87
C LYS A 189 -44.81 -53.41 -2.16
N PRO A 190 -43.67 -52.74 -2.35
CA PRO A 190 -43.36 -52.02 -3.57
C PRO A 190 -43.08 -53.00 -4.73
N LEU A 191 -43.62 -52.72 -5.92
CA LEU A 191 -43.49 -53.57 -7.11
C LEU A 191 -42.70 -52.91 -8.23
N TYR A 192 -43.02 -51.64 -8.54
CA TYR A 192 -42.31 -50.86 -9.55
C TYR A 192 -41.89 -49.52 -9.00
N MET A 193 -40.67 -49.14 -9.33
CA MET A 193 -40.11 -47.84 -8.99
C MET A 193 -39.53 -47.19 -10.24
N HIS A 194 -39.81 -45.90 -10.41
CA HIS A 194 -39.28 -45.10 -11.50
C HIS A 194 -38.53 -43.92 -10.90
N GLY A 195 -37.50 -43.48 -11.61
CA GLY A 195 -36.73 -42.35 -11.14
C GLY A 195 -35.84 -41.72 -12.20
N THR A 196 -35.13 -40.70 -11.76
CA THR A 196 -34.22 -39.91 -12.56
C THR A 196 -32.88 -39.75 -11.86
N HIS A 197 -31.85 -39.63 -12.69
CA HIS A 197 -30.49 -39.26 -12.38
C HIS A 197 -30.18 -37.96 -13.12
N GLN A 198 -29.66 -37.00 -12.38
CA GLN A 198 -29.11 -35.77 -12.95
C GLN A 198 -27.65 -35.67 -12.56
N ASN A 199 -26.76 -35.44 -13.53
CA ASN A 199 -25.38 -35.11 -13.25
C ASN A 199 -25.31 -33.73 -12.57
N ILE A 200 -24.79 -33.71 -11.34
CA ILE A 200 -24.61 -32.50 -10.54
C ILE A 200 -23.14 -32.26 -10.20
N SER A 201 -22.21 -32.86 -10.95
CA SER A 201 -20.76 -32.74 -10.71
C SER A 201 -20.29 -31.29 -10.79
N ASP A 202 -20.74 -30.55 -11.80
CA ASP A 202 -20.42 -29.12 -11.93
C ASP A 202 -21.05 -28.28 -10.81
N TYR A 203 -22.26 -28.62 -10.39
CA TYR A 203 -22.92 -27.98 -9.25
C TYR A 203 -22.12 -28.17 -7.96
N LYS A 204 -21.70 -29.41 -7.66
CA LYS A 204 -20.87 -29.72 -6.48
C LYS A 204 -19.51 -29.04 -6.54
N LYS A 205 -18.87 -28.98 -7.70
CA LYS A 205 -17.62 -28.26 -7.90
C LYS A 205 -17.78 -26.76 -7.61
N ASN A 206 -18.85 -26.14 -8.11
CA ASN A 206 -19.13 -24.73 -7.88
C ASN A 206 -19.49 -24.44 -6.42
N GLU A 207 -20.23 -25.33 -5.77
CA GLU A 207 -20.55 -25.25 -4.34
C GLU A 207 -19.27 -25.24 -3.48
N LEU A 208 -18.31 -26.12 -3.77
CA LEU A 208 -17.01 -26.15 -3.10
C LEU A 208 -16.19 -24.88 -3.35
N ILE A 209 -16.13 -24.39 -4.59
CA ILE A 209 -15.44 -23.14 -4.92
C ILE A 209 -16.06 -21.94 -4.17
N LEU A 210 -17.38 -21.89 -4.08
CA LEU A 210 -18.08 -20.83 -3.35
C LEU A 210 -17.81 -20.90 -1.84
N SER A 211 -17.90 -22.09 -1.24
CA SER A 211 -17.58 -22.29 0.17
C SER A 211 -16.15 -21.86 0.49
N TRP A 212 -15.19 -22.24 -0.35
CA TRP A 212 -13.80 -21.82 -0.25
C TRP A 212 -13.63 -20.29 -0.33
N LYS A 213 -14.31 -19.64 -1.28
CA LYS A 213 -14.28 -18.17 -1.41
C LYS A 213 -14.86 -17.44 -0.19
N ILE A 214 -15.89 -18.01 0.45
CA ILE A 214 -16.48 -17.44 1.66
C ILE A 214 -15.50 -17.53 2.83
N GLU A 215 -14.96 -18.72 3.10
CA GLU A 215 -13.98 -18.95 4.17
C GLU A 215 -12.76 -18.03 4.04
N TYR A 216 -12.26 -17.88 2.81
CA TYR A 216 -11.15 -16.96 2.58
C TYR A 216 -11.56 -15.50 2.78
N GLY A 217 -12.73 -15.08 2.29
CA GLY A 217 -13.23 -13.71 2.45
C GLY A 217 -13.32 -13.30 3.92
N GLU A 218 -13.71 -14.22 4.81
CA GLU A 218 -13.73 -14.01 6.26
C GLU A 218 -12.33 -13.79 6.83
N ILE A 219 -11.36 -14.63 6.45
CA ILE A 219 -9.96 -14.51 6.89
C ILE A 219 -9.35 -13.19 6.40
N LEU A 220 -9.54 -12.83 5.13
CA LEU A 220 -9.04 -11.58 4.57
C LEU A 220 -9.64 -10.36 5.28
N SER A 221 -10.94 -10.41 5.59
CA SER A 221 -11.63 -9.36 6.34
C SER A 221 -11.06 -9.21 7.75
N ASP A 222 -10.85 -10.33 8.46
CA ASP A 222 -10.22 -10.33 9.80
C ASP A 222 -8.81 -9.72 9.75
N ILE A 223 -7.95 -10.20 8.84
CA ILE A 223 -6.59 -9.68 8.64
C ILE A 223 -6.63 -8.17 8.37
N SER A 224 -7.44 -7.74 7.40
CA SER A 224 -7.55 -6.33 7.01
C SER A 224 -8.01 -5.45 8.17
N SER A 225 -9.00 -5.91 8.95
CA SER A 225 -9.54 -5.16 10.09
C SER A 225 -8.49 -4.92 11.17
N LYS A 226 -7.63 -5.91 11.44
CA LYS A 226 -6.55 -5.80 12.43
C LYS A 226 -5.49 -4.80 12.01
N PHE A 227 -5.19 -4.68 10.72
CA PHE A 227 -4.21 -3.73 10.22
C PHE A 227 -4.66 -2.25 10.30
N ILE A 228 -5.96 -1.96 10.32
CA ILE A 228 -6.45 -0.56 10.40
C ILE A 228 -6.07 0.11 11.73
N GLY A 229 -6.02 -0.64 12.83
CA GLY A 229 -5.78 -0.13 14.19
C GLY A 229 -4.61 -0.76 14.93
N ALA A 230 -3.74 -1.51 14.23
CA ALA A 230 -2.64 -2.22 14.87
C ALA A 230 -1.59 -1.25 15.46
N ASN A 231 -1.46 -1.24 16.79
CA ASN A 231 -0.35 -0.58 17.48
C ASN A 231 0.98 -1.35 17.30
N ASN A 232 0.91 -2.67 17.10
CA ASN A 232 2.05 -3.54 16.84
C ASN A 232 1.84 -4.31 15.53
N ILE A 233 2.31 -3.71 14.45
CA ILE A 233 2.20 -4.27 13.09
C ILE A 233 2.93 -5.62 12.97
N ASP A 234 4.08 -5.76 13.61
CA ASP A 234 4.91 -6.97 13.51
C ASP A 234 4.17 -8.20 14.07
N ALA A 235 3.50 -8.03 15.22
CA ALA A 235 2.66 -9.08 15.81
C ALA A 235 1.46 -9.43 14.91
N THR A 236 0.81 -8.43 14.32
CA THR A 236 -0.32 -8.65 13.39
C THR A 236 0.10 -9.39 12.12
N ILE A 237 1.31 -9.13 11.60
CA ILE A 237 1.88 -9.85 10.45
C ILE A 237 2.03 -11.34 10.77
N ILE A 238 2.66 -11.69 11.90
CA ILE A 238 2.87 -13.09 12.30
C ILE A 238 1.54 -13.82 12.53
N GLU A 239 0.57 -13.19 13.19
CA GLU A 239 -0.75 -13.79 13.37
C GLU A 239 -1.46 -14.04 12.03
N SER A 240 -1.31 -13.11 11.09
CA SER A 240 -1.85 -13.27 9.73
C SER A 240 -1.18 -14.41 8.97
N PHE A 241 0.13 -14.60 9.16
CA PHE A 241 0.88 -15.68 8.53
C PHE A 241 0.44 -17.06 9.01
N ASP A 242 0.10 -17.21 10.29
CA ASP A 242 -0.43 -18.46 10.83
C ASP A 242 -1.73 -18.89 10.15
N LYS A 243 -2.64 -17.93 9.94
CA LYS A 243 -3.93 -18.17 9.26
C LYS A 243 -3.73 -18.50 7.79
N LEU A 244 -2.92 -17.70 7.08
CA LEU A 244 -2.66 -17.90 5.66
C LEU A 244 -1.90 -19.21 5.41
N GLY A 245 -0.90 -19.51 6.23
CA GLY A 245 -0.13 -20.73 6.14
C GLY A 245 -0.99 -21.97 6.36
N SER A 246 -1.84 -21.95 7.38
CA SER A 246 -2.77 -23.06 7.67
C SER A 246 -3.80 -23.26 6.55
N LEU A 247 -4.41 -22.19 6.05
CA LEU A 247 -5.43 -22.25 5.01
C LEU A 247 -4.88 -22.79 3.68
N ASN A 248 -3.69 -22.33 3.29
CA ASN A 248 -3.07 -22.74 2.03
C ASN A 248 -2.17 -23.97 2.18
N GLN A 249 -2.15 -24.60 3.38
CA GLN A 249 -1.30 -25.74 3.70
C GLN A 249 0.19 -25.49 3.37
N ALA A 250 0.65 -24.25 3.56
CA ALA A 250 2.03 -23.87 3.36
C ALA A 250 2.90 -24.43 4.49
N SER A 251 4.13 -24.83 4.18
CA SER A 251 5.12 -25.22 5.18
C SER A 251 5.72 -24.00 5.88
N ARG A 252 5.91 -22.89 5.13
CA ARG A 252 6.37 -21.61 5.65
C ARG A 252 5.71 -20.43 4.94
N VAL A 253 5.55 -19.35 5.69
CA VAL A 253 5.16 -18.03 5.19
C VAL A 253 6.13 -17.00 5.75
N TYR A 254 6.66 -16.13 4.91
CA TYR A 254 7.70 -15.18 5.34
C TYR A 254 7.66 -13.85 4.57
N LEU A 255 8.22 -12.81 5.19
CA LEU A 255 8.32 -11.45 4.67
C LEU A 255 9.78 -11.02 4.55
N PHE A 256 10.24 -10.78 3.33
CA PHE A 256 11.50 -10.08 3.11
C PHE A 256 11.28 -8.61 2.88
N MET A 257 12.08 -7.78 3.54
CA MET A 257 12.13 -6.34 3.31
C MET A 257 13.48 -5.97 2.68
N LEU A 258 13.43 -5.05 1.71
CA LEU A 258 14.62 -4.54 1.02
C LEU A 258 15.14 -3.28 1.72
N ASP A 259 16.46 -3.24 1.93
CA ASP A 259 17.19 -2.03 2.29
C ASP A 259 17.87 -1.49 1.02
N THR A 260 17.29 -0.43 0.46
CA THR A 260 17.81 0.16 -0.78
C THR A 260 19.09 0.97 -0.60
N GLU A 261 19.40 1.41 0.63
CA GLU A 261 20.64 2.15 0.91
C GLU A 261 21.82 1.17 0.99
N LYS A 262 21.64 0.02 1.64
CA LYS A 262 22.65 -1.03 1.72
C LYS A 262 22.68 -1.95 0.51
N GLY A 263 21.60 -2.00 -0.28
CA GLY A 263 21.45 -2.95 -1.37
C GLY A 263 21.31 -4.40 -0.87
N THR A 264 20.58 -4.60 0.22
CA THR A 264 20.38 -5.91 0.87
C THR A 264 18.90 -6.24 1.07
N MET A 265 18.59 -7.50 1.40
CA MET A 265 17.28 -7.93 1.85
C MET A 265 17.39 -8.79 3.12
N SER A 266 16.36 -8.71 3.97
CA SER A 266 16.32 -9.43 5.23
C SER A 266 14.96 -10.08 5.44
N ASN A 267 14.94 -11.32 5.94
CA ASN A 267 13.73 -11.99 6.38
C ASN A 267 13.26 -11.37 7.70
N THR A 268 12.26 -10.50 7.64
CA THR A 268 11.79 -9.75 8.81
C THR A 268 10.79 -10.54 9.67
N HIS A 269 9.97 -11.37 9.02
CA HIS A 269 8.89 -12.12 9.65
C HIS A 269 8.81 -13.51 9.05
N GLU A 270 8.64 -14.53 9.88
CA GLU A 270 8.53 -15.91 9.44
C GLU A 270 7.56 -16.66 10.34
N TRP A 271 6.68 -17.43 9.70
CA TRP A 271 5.86 -18.45 10.32
C TRP A 271 6.22 -19.80 9.72
N CYS A 272 6.23 -20.84 10.55
CA CYS A 272 6.54 -22.21 10.14
C CYS A 272 5.47 -23.15 10.66
N ALA A 273 5.03 -24.07 9.81
CA ALA A 273 4.19 -25.18 10.22
C ALA A 273 4.94 -26.09 11.21
N LYS A 274 4.18 -26.87 11.99
CA LYS A 274 4.75 -27.75 13.01
C LYS A 274 5.75 -28.74 12.40
N GLY A 275 7.00 -28.72 12.91
CA GLY A 275 8.08 -29.60 12.45
C GLY A 275 8.91 -29.04 11.30
N VAL A 276 8.60 -27.84 10.80
CA VAL A 276 9.41 -27.14 9.81
C VAL A 276 10.44 -26.25 10.51
N THR A 277 11.66 -26.21 9.96
CA THR A 277 12.78 -25.43 10.54
C THR A 277 12.65 -23.96 10.14
N ALA A 278 12.79 -23.06 11.11
CA ALA A 278 12.84 -21.62 10.88
C ALA A 278 14.22 -21.22 10.34
N HIS A 279 14.25 -20.34 9.34
CA HIS A 279 15.47 -19.83 8.72
C HIS A 279 15.63 -18.31 8.85
N LYS A 280 14.65 -17.60 9.40
CA LYS A 280 14.64 -16.13 9.55
C LYS A 280 15.98 -15.57 10.03
N ASP A 281 16.49 -16.06 11.16
CA ASP A 281 17.68 -15.48 11.79
C ASP A 281 18.98 -15.72 10.99
N MET A 282 18.99 -16.68 10.05
CA MET A 282 20.10 -16.91 9.13
C MET A 282 20.00 -16.08 7.84
N LEU A 283 18.80 -15.61 7.49
CA LEU A 283 18.51 -14.93 6.24
C LEU A 283 18.40 -13.42 6.46
N GLN A 284 19.49 -12.80 6.92
CA GLN A 284 19.59 -11.37 7.20
C GLN A 284 20.67 -10.71 6.35
N ASP A 285 20.43 -9.46 5.94
CA ASP A 285 21.35 -8.60 5.19
C ASP A 285 21.94 -9.26 3.93
N LEU A 286 21.13 -10.08 3.25
CA LEU A 286 21.53 -10.79 2.04
C LEU A 286 21.74 -9.80 0.87
N PRO A 287 22.89 -9.77 0.20
CA PRO A 287 23.13 -8.85 -0.92
C PRO A 287 22.19 -9.12 -2.10
N LEU A 288 21.51 -8.07 -2.58
CA LEU A 288 20.58 -8.20 -3.72
C LEU A 288 21.27 -8.70 -5.00
N THR A 289 22.56 -8.40 -5.15
CA THR A 289 23.37 -8.81 -6.30
C THR A 289 23.62 -10.32 -6.37
N GLU A 290 23.46 -11.05 -5.26
CA GLU A 290 23.60 -12.51 -5.23
C GLU A 290 22.34 -13.23 -5.76
N PHE A 291 21.20 -12.54 -5.83
CA PHE A 291 19.91 -13.09 -6.27
C PHE A 291 19.31 -12.30 -7.44
N PRO A 292 20.04 -12.18 -8.58
CA PRO A 292 19.68 -11.26 -9.65
C PRO A 292 18.39 -11.66 -10.39
N TRP A 293 18.08 -12.96 -10.50
CA TRP A 293 16.86 -13.41 -11.17
C TRP A 293 15.64 -13.06 -10.32
N TRP A 294 15.70 -13.37 -9.03
CA TRP A 294 14.62 -13.07 -8.08
C TRP A 294 14.25 -11.60 -8.05
N ILE A 295 15.26 -10.72 -7.92
CA ILE A 295 15.04 -9.28 -7.83
C ILE A 295 14.54 -8.72 -9.15
N LYS A 296 14.99 -9.24 -10.29
CA LYS A 296 14.52 -8.81 -11.61
C LYS A 296 13.02 -9.11 -11.80
N GLU A 297 12.60 -10.35 -11.55
CA GLU A 297 11.20 -10.75 -11.74
C GLU A 297 10.28 -9.92 -10.82
N LEU A 298 10.60 -9.84 -9.53
CA LEU A 298 9.79 -9.10 -8.56
C LEU A 298 9.77 -7.59 -8.82
N SER A 299 10.88 -7.01 -9.31
CA SER A 299 10.93 -5.58 -9.65
C SER A 299 10.04 -5.23 -10.84
N ASN A 300 9.84 -6.17 -11.77
CA ASN A 300 8.88 -6.01 -12.87
C ASN A 300 7.42 -6.18 -12.41
N GLY A 301 7.20 -6.60 -11.16
CA GLY A 301 5.89 -6.90 -10.61
C GLY A 301 5.40 -8.32 -10.95
N GLU A 302 6.28 -9.17 -11.48
CA GLU A 302 5.96 -10.56 -11.78
C GLU A 302 5.90 -11.40 -10.51
N ILE A 303 5.17 -12.51 -10.60
CA ILE A 303 5.01 -13.49 -9.53
C ILE A 303 5.94 -14.66 -9.81
N ILE A 304 6.68 -15.09 -8.80
CA ILE A 304 7.51 -16.29 -8.90
C ILE A 304 6.67 -17.47 -8.39
N ASN A 305 6.14 -18.28 -9.30
CA ASN A 305 5.44 -19.52 -8.97
C ASN A 305 6.23 -20.71 -9.51
N VAL A 306 6.88 -21.46 -8.62
CA VAL A 306 7.71 -22.62 -8.94
C VAL A 306 7.11 -23.84 -8.26
N SER A 307 6.55 -24.75 -9.05
CA SER A 307 5.94 -25.98 -8.53
C SER A 307 6.92 -27.11 -8.26
N ASP A 308 8.14 -27.00 -8.79
CA ASP A 308 9.23 -27.94 -8.54
C ASP A 308 10.58 -27.21 -8.62
N VAL A 309 11.18 -26.93 -7.46
CA VAL A 309 12.46 -26.22 -7.33
C VAL A 309 13.58 -26.93 -8.10
N SER A 310 13.53 -28.26 -8.22
CA SER A 310 14.55 -29.00 -8.97
C SER A 310 14.57 -28.63 -10.46
N LYS A 311 13.45 -28.14 -11.00
CA LYS A 311 13.23 -27.76 -12.40
C LYS A 311 13.33 -26.25 -12.66
N MET A 312 13.84 -25.47 -11.72
CA MET A 312 14.05 -24.04 -11.92
C MET A 312 14.98 -23.75 -13.11
N VAL A 313 14.76 -22.59 -13.73
CA VAL A 313 15.52 -22.12 -14.89
C VAL A 313 17.01 -21.90 -14.54
N PRO A 314 17.94 -22.11 -15.49
CA PRO A 314 19.38 -21.97 -15.24
C PRO A 314 19.81 -20.60 -14.72
N GLU A 315 19.11 -19.54 -15.10
CA GLU A 315 19.36 -18.16 -14.67
C GLU A 315 19.12 -17.95 -13.18
N ALA A 316 18.28 -18.79 -12.55
CA ALA A 316 17.89 -18.73 -11.14
C ALA A 316 18.74 -19.65 -10.25
N LYS A 317 20.01 -19.88 -10.62
CA LYS A 317 20.88 -20.88 -9.98
C LYS A 317 21.13 -20.57 -8.49
N ALA A 318 21.45 -19.33 -8.16
CA ALA A 318 21.75 -18.94 -6.77
C ALA A 318 20.51 -19.09 -5.88
N GLU A 319 19.35 -18.71 -6.41
CA GLU A 319 18.05 -18.87 -5.79
C GLU A 319 17.70 -20.34 -5.59
N LYS A 320 17.96 -21.18 -6.59
CA LYS A 320 17.76 -22.62 -6.47
C LYS A 320 18.62 -23.23 -5.35
N GLU A 321 19.90 -22.87 -5.28
CA GLU A 321 20.83 -23.41 -4.27
C GLU A 321 20.37 -23.10 -2.83
N ILE A 322 19.91 -21.87 -2.57
CA ILE A 322 19.42 -21.48 -1.23
C ILE A 322 18.06 -22.12 -0.89
N LEU A 323 17.19 -22.34 -1.89
CA LEU A 323 15.91 -23.02 -1.71
C LEU A 323 16.11 -24.52 -1.43
N GLU A 324 17.01 -25.18 -2.17
CA GLU A 324 17.35 -26.59 -1.94
C GLU A 324 18.02 -26.80 -0.58
N TYR A 325 18.90 -25.88 -0.15
CA TYR A 325 19.49 -25.91 1.20
C TYR A 325 18.43 -25.87 2.30
N GLN A 326 17.35 -25.11 2.08
CA GLN A 326 16.22 -25.00 2.98
C GLN A 326 15.19 -26.14 2.82
N GLY A 327 15.45 -27.12 1.94
CA GLY A 327 14.57 -28.24 1.67
C GLY A 327 13.28 -27.89 0.92
N VAL A 328 13.20 -26.70 0.31
CA VAL A 328 12.02 -26.24 -0.43
C VAL A 328 11.81 -27.10 -1.67
N LYS A 329 10.56 -27.52 -1.89
CA LYS A 329 10.10 -28.33 -3.02
C LYS A 329 9.27 -27.51 -4.01
N SER A 330 8.40 -26.65 -3.51
CA SER A 330 7.66 -25.66 -4.31
C SER A 330 7.55 -24.32 -3.57
N ILE A 331 7.37 -23.24 -4.30
CA ILE A 331 7.38 -21.88 -3.76
C ILE A 331 6.52 -20.92 -4.60
N LEU A 332 5.82 -20.02 -3.91
CA LEU A 332 5.13 -18.87 -4.47
C LEU A 332 5.65 -17.60 -3.80
N VAL A 333 6.13 -16.63 -4.58
CA VAL A 333 6.58 -15.33 -4.07
C VAL A 333 5.85 -14.20 -4.76
N LEU A 334 5.30 -13.30 -3.94
CA LEU A 334 4.52 -12.16 -4.36
C LEU A 334 5.25 -10.86 -3.99
N PRO A 335 5.38 -9.90 -4.92
CA PRO A 335 6.06 -8.66 -4.65
C PRO A 335 5.22 -7.77 -3.71
N ILE A 336 5.90 -7.02 -2.84
CA ILE A 336 5.34 -5.95 -2.02
C ILE A 336 5.84 -4.63 -2.58
N ARG A 337 4.91 -3.79 -3.01
CA ARG A 337 5.22 -2.59 -3.77
C ARG A 337 4.59 -1.37 -3.13
N VAL A 338 5.37 -0.30 -3.04
CA VAL A 338 4.93 1.02 -2.58
C VAL A 338 5.23 2.02 -3.68
N LYS A 339 4.20 2.73 -4.17
CA LYS A 339 4.31 3.68 -5.30
C LYS A 339 5.04 3.07 -6.51
N GLN A 340 4.66 1.84 -6.90
CA GLN A 340 5.27 1.04 -7.98
C GLN A 340 6.71 0.56 -7.73
N LYS A 341 7.37 0.93 -6.63
CA LYS A 341 8.72 0.47 -6.29
C LYS A 341 8.64 -0.80 -5.43
N LEU A 342 9.48 -1.80 -5.74
CA LEU A 342 9.64 -2.99 -4.90
C LEU A 342 10.25 -2.58 -3.55
N VAL A 343 9.58 -2.91 -2.45
CA VAL A 343 10.07 -2.67 -1.08
C VAL A 343 10.28 -3.97 -0.29
N GLY A 344 9.74 -5.08 -0.79
CA GLY A 344 9.78 -6.37 -0.12
C GLY A 344 9.11 -7.44 -0.96
N PHE A 345 9.00 -8.64 -0.41
CA PHE A 345 8.18 -9.70 -0.96
C PHE A 345 7.68 -10.63 0.15
N ILE A 346 6.51 -11.22 -0.08
CA ILE A 346 5.97 -12.30 0.76
C ILE A 346 6.15 -13.62 0.03
N GLY A 347 6.67 -14.63 0.73
CA GLY A 347 6.88 -15.96 0.18
C GLY A 347 6.08 -17.02 0.93
N PHE A 348 5.60 -17.99 0.17
CA PHE A 348 4.92 -19.20 0.63
C PHE A 348 5.70 -20.38 0.07
N ASP A 349 6.22 -21.24 0.93
CA ASP A 349 6.98 -22.41 0.48
C ASP A 349 6.46 -23.72 1.07
N ASN A 350 6.72 -24.80 0.35
CA ASN A 350 6.42 -26.16 0.76
C ASN A 350 7.66 -27.02 0.75
N VAL A 351 7.91 -27.73 1.86
CA VAL A 351 9.07 -28.63 2.04
C VAL A 351 8.70 -30.11 1.92
N LEU A 352 7.39 -30.42 1.97
CA LEU A 352 6.87 -31.78 1.98
C LEU A 352 6.43 -32.28 0.59
N SER A 353 5.88 -31.40 -0.25
CA SER A 353 5.32 -31.76 -1.56
C SER A 353 5.70 -30.75 -2.64
N SER A 354 5.78 -31.24 -3.88
CA SER A 354 5.88 -30.43 -5.09
C SER A 354 4.49 -30.29 -5.69
N GLU A 355 3.70 -29.33 -5.21
CA GLU A 355 2.35 -29.06 -5.71
C GLU A 355 2.27 -27.66 -6.36
N ASN A 356 1.38 -27.54 -7.34
CA ASN A 356 1.07 -26.26 -7.99
C ASN A 356 0.18 -25.43 -7.07
N TRP A 357 0.60 -24.21 -6.76
CA TRP A 357 -0.29 -23.16 -6.27
C TRP A 357 -1.31 -22.84 -7.36
N THR A 358 -2.60 -22.94 -7.06
CA THR A 358 -3.66 -22.74 -8.06
C THR A 358 -3.80 -21.25 -8.40
N ILE A 359 -4.34 -20.94 -9.58
CA ILE A 359 -4.61 -19.54 -9.99
C ILE A 359 -5.49 -18.82 -8.96
N ASN A 360 -6.43 -19.54 -8.36
CA ASN A 360 -7.30 -19.00 -7.33
C ASN A 360 -6.52 -18.64 -6.05
N ASP A 361 -5.48 -19.39 -5.70
CA ASP A 361 -4.62 -19.08 -4.55
C ASP A 361 -3.80 -17.81 -4.83
N ILE A 362 -3.31 -17.66 -6.07
CA ILE A 362 -2.47 -16.52 -6.47
C ILE A 362 -3.23 -15.20 -6.41
N ASP A 363 -4.40 -15.09 -7.06
CA ASP A 363 -5.21 -13.84 -7.08
C ASP A 363 -5.55 -13.35 -5.67
N LEU A 364 -5.71 -14.31 -4.77
CA LEU A 364 -6.23 -14.11 -3.44
C LEU A 364 -5.11 -13.77 -2.44
N LEU A 365 -3.97 -14.45 -2.55
CA LEU A 365 -2.75 -14.09 -1.85
C LEU A 365 -2.19 -12.75 -2.36
N LEU A 366 -2.35 -12.40 -3.64
CA LEU A 366 -2.05 -11.07 -4.17
C LEU A 366 -2.88 -9.98 -3.50
N THR A 367 -4.18 -10.23 -3.32
CA THR A 367 -5.07 -9.31 -2.60
C THR A 367 -4.58 -9.11 -1.17
N THR A 368 -4.14 -10.19 -0.53
CA THR A 368 -3.60 -10.16 0.83
C THR A 368 -2.24 -9.44 0.89
N SER A 369 -1.35 -9.68 -0.08
CA SER A 369 -0.08 -8.95 -0.26
C SER A 369 -0.30 -7.44 -0.38
N SER A 370 -1.39 -7.03 -1.05
CA SER A 370 -1.75 -5.62 -1.17
C SER A 370 -2.15 -5.00 0.19
N VAL A 371 -2.82 -5.75 1.06
CA VAL A 371 -3.13 -5.33 2.44
C VAL A 371 -1.83 -5.13 3.24
N PHE A 372 -0.90 -6.08 3.17
CA PHE A 372 0.42 -5.93 3.82
C PHE A 372 1.19 -4.74 3.25
N SER A 373 1.20 -4.56 1.92
CA SER A 373 1.85 -3.44 1.25
C SER A 373 1.33 -2.10 1.77
N TYR A 374 0.01 -1.95 1.87
CA TYR A 374 -0.62 -0.73 2.38
C TYR A 374 -0.31 -0.49 3.87
N ALA A 375 -0.34 -1.53 4.70
CA ALA A 375 -0.01 -1.42 6.12
C ALA A 375 1.45 -0.99 6.35
N LEU A 376 2.39 -1.56 5.59
CA LEU A 376 3.81 -1.20 5.63
C LEU A 376 4.05 0.22 5.11
N GLU A 377 3.40 0.61 4.00
CA GLU A 377 3.46 1.99 3.48
C GLU A 377 3.00 2.99 4.53
N ARG A 378 1.85 2.71 5.18
CA ARG A 378 1.32 3.56 6.23
C ARG A 378 2.31 3.71 7.38
N GLN A 379 2.90 2.61 7.88
CA GLN A 379 3.87 2.65 8.97
C GLN A 379 5.12 3.46 8.59
N SER A 380 5.63 3.27 7.37
CA SER A 380 6.80 4.02 6.88
C SER A 380 6.50 5.53 6.80
N SER A 381 5.32 5.89 6.29
CA SER A 381 4.87 7.29 6.18
C SER A 381 4.69 7.94 7.55
N GLU A 382 4.12 7.22 8.52
CA GLU A 382 3.99 7.69 9.90
C GLU A 382 5.36 7.89 10.56
N ARG A 383 6.31 6.98 10.35
CA ARG A 383 7.69 7.11 10.85
C ARG A 383 8.43 8.29 10.21
N GLU A 384 8.32 8.47 8.90
CA GLU A 384 8.92 9.60 8.18
C GLU A 384 8.33 10.93 8.64
N LEU A 385 7.00 11.00 8.80
CA LEU A 385 6.32 12.19 9.33
C LEU A 385 6.79 12.50 10.75
N ASN A 386 6.87 11.50 11.63
CA ASN A 386 7.36 11.69 13.00
C ASN A 386 8.83 12.13 13.02
N LYS A 387 9.69 11.54 12.19
CA LYS A 387 11.10 11.96 12.05
C LYS A 387 11.20 13.40 11.56
N SER A 388 10.43 13.78 10.54
CA SER A 388 10.39 15.15 10.03
C SER A 388 9.88 16.12 11.11
N TYR A 389 8.84 15.75 11.84
CA TYR A 389 8.28 16.54 12.94
C TYR A 389 9.33 16.78 14.04
N LEU A 390 10.02 15.73 14.49
CA LEU A 390 11.08 15.84 15.49
C LEU A 390 12.25 16.71 15.01
N ASN A 391 12.68 16.57 13.75
CA ASN A 391 13.73 17.41 13.17
C ASN A 391 13.33 18.88 13.11
N LEU A 392 12.11 19.20 12.67
CA LEU A 392 11.60 20.58 12.64
C LEU A 392 11.47 21.17 14.04
N ARG A 393 10.95 20.38 14.99
CA ARG A 393 10.85 20.79 16.39
C ARG A 393 12.22 21.08 16.98
N ALA A 394 13.20 20.21 16.72
CA ALA A 394 14.58 20.42 17.15
C ALA A 394 15.20 21.69 16.54
N PHE A 395 15.02 21.93 15.24
CA PHE A 395 15.50 23.16 14.59
C PHE A 395 14.90 24.42 15.21
N PHE A 396 13.59 24.41 15.47
CA PHE A 396 12.88 25.53 16.09
C PHE A 396 13.36 25.79 17.52
N ASP A 397 13.48 24.74 18.33
CA ASP A 397 13.85 24.84 19.75
C ASP A 397 15.34 25.09 20.01
N LEU A 398 16.24 24.64 19.11
CA LEU A 398 17.69 24.85 19.22
C LEU A 398 18.16 26.18 18.61
N ASN A 399 17.25 26.98 18.04
CA ASN A 399 17.60 28.29 17.49
C ASN A 399 18.10 29.22 18.62
N SER A 400 19.24 29.87 18.40
CA SER A 400 19.88 30.78 19.36
C SER A 400 19.21 32.15 19.48
N ASP A 401 18.29 32.47 18.57
CA ASP A 401 17.49 33.68 18.60
C ASP A 401 16.11 33.40 19.21
N PHE A 402 15.43 34.47 19.65
CA PHE A 402 14.05 34.36 20.12
C PHE A 402 13.13 34.21 18.92
N VAL A 403 12.51 33.05 18.75
CA VAL A 403 11.62 32.78 17.63
C VAL A 403 10.18 32.72 18.12
N MET A 404 9.32 33.51 17.49
CA MET A 404 7.89 33.58 17.77
C MET A 404 7.09 33.55 16.47
N ILE A 405 6.06 32.72 16.43
CA ILE A 405 5.10 32.67 15.33
C ILE A 405 3.87 33.48 15.74
N LEU A 406 3.44 34.40 14.89
CA LEU A 406 2.29 35.26 15.14
C LEU A 406 1.18 35.03 14.10
N ASN A 407 -0.08 35.25 14.48
CA ASN A 407 -1.17 35.35 13.51
C ASN A 407 -1.17 36.73 12.81
N GLU A 408 -2.11 36.94 11.87
CA GLU A 408 -2.24 38.21 11.14
C GLU A 408 -2.58 39.41 12.05
N GLN A 409 -3.08 39.15 13.26
CA GLN A 409 -3.40 40.15 14.26
C GLN A 409 -2.23 40.44 15.21
N GLY A 410 -1.06 39.82 15.02
CA GLY A 410 0.11 40.01 15.89
C GLY A 410 0.07 39.25 17.22
N GLU A 411 -0.86 38.30 17.36
CA GLU A 411 -0.94 37.42 18.54
C GLU A 411 0.00 36.24 18.41
N ILE A 412 0.73 35.92 19.48
CA ILE A 412 1.70 34.85 19.55
C ILE A 412 0.98 33.50 19.53
N VAL A 413 1.23 32.72 18.49
CA VAL A 413 0.68 31.36 18.29
C VAL A 413 1.65 30.31 18.83
N GLU A 414 2.95 30.54 18.70
CA GLU A 414 3.97 29.57 19.10
C GLU A 414 5.32 30.24 19.39
N VAL A 415 6.10 29.68 20.32
CA VAL A 415 7.44 30.19 20.70
C VAL A 415 8.43 29.05 20.89
N ASN A 416 9.71 29.30 20.61
CA ASN A 416 10.76 28.33 20.87
C ASN A 416 11.12 28.23 22.36
N ASN A 417 11.91 27.22 22.73
CA ASN A 417 12.34 27.02 24.11
C ASN A 417 13.15 28.20 24.67
N LEU A 418 13.96 28.87 23.84
CA LEU A 418 14.75 30.01 24.26
C LEU A 418 13.87 31.16 24.80
N VAL A 419 12.75 31.48 24.14
CA VAL A 419 11.78 32.48 24.63
C VAL A 419 11.30 32.13 26.03
N LYS A 420 10.94 30.87 26.28
CA LYS A 420 10.44 30.42 27.58
C LYS A 420 11.51 30.50 28.67
N GLU A 421 12.72 30.02 28.37
CA GLU A 421 13.82 29.93 29.32
C GLU A 421 14.43 31.29 29.66
N LYS A 422 14.67 32.13 28.65
CA LYS A 422 15.37 33.42 28.81
C LYS A 422 14.42 34.58 29.13
N LEU A 423 13.21 34.61 28.57
CA LEU A 423 12.24 35.66 28.90
C LEU A 423 11.38 35.30 30.12
N GLY A 424 11.36 34.03 30.55
CA GLY A 424 10.70 33.58 31.77
C GLY A 424 9.18 33.43 31.67
N TYR A 425 8.63 33.37 30.45
CA TYR A 425 7.21 33.13 30.22
C TYR A 425 6.92 31.64 30.02
N LYS A 426 5.80 31.16 30.54
CA LYS A 426 5.24 29.85 30.18
C LYS A 426 4.28 30.00 29.01
N ASP A 427 3.96 28.90 28.34
CA ASP A 427 3.00 28.90 27.22
C ASP A 427 1.66 29.56 27.60
N GLU A 428 1.15 29.25 28.81
CA GLU A 428 -0.08 29.83 29.36
C GLU A 428 -0.03 31.36 29.54
N ASP A 429 1.17 31.94 29.69
CA ASP A 429 1.35 33.38 29.90
C ASP A 429 1.46 34.15 28.56
N ILE A 430 2.02 33.53 27.52
CA ILE A 430 2.47 34.22 26.30
C ILE A 430 1.65 33.83 25.06
N ILE A 431 1.16 32.59 24.96
CA ILE A 431 0.40 32.13 23.80
C ILE A 431 -0.99 32.79 23.81
N GLY A 432 -1.43 33.27 22.63
CA GLY A 432 -2.65 34.04 22.43
C GLY A 432 -2.57 35.49 22.90
N LYS A 433 -1.42 35.96 23.35
CA LYS A 433 -1.20 37.38 23.69
C LYS A 433 -0.59 38.12 22.51
N HIS A 434 -0.87 39.41 22.41
CA HIS A 434 -0.29 40.26 21.38
C HIS A 434 1.20 40.50 21.65
N LEU A 435 2.06 40.47 20.61
CA LEU A 435 3.51 40.64 20.70
C LEU A 435 3.94 41.87 21.52
N LEU A 436 3.14 42.94 21.44
CA LEU A 436 3.35 44.19 22.19
C LEU A 436 3.48 44.00 23.71
N MET A 437 3.01 42.88 24.28
CA MET A 437 3.19 42.57 25.70
C MET A 437 4.67 42.49 26.13
N LEU A 438 5.58 42.25 25.18
CA LEU A 438 7.02 42.17 25.44
C LEU A 438 7.69 43.54 25.51
N HIS A 439 6.95 44.64 25.34
CA HIS A 439 7.47 46.00 25.43
C HIS A 439 6.91 46.73 26.66
N SER A 440 7.70 47.62 27.26
CA SER A 440 7.26 48.43 28.40
C SER A 440 6.32 49.56 27.96
N CYS A 441 5.50 50.08 28.89
CA CYS A 441 4.56 51.16 28.61
C CYS A 441 5.24 52.43 28.06
N GLU A 442 6.49 52.71 28.46
CA GLU A 442 7.24 53.91 28.03
C GLU A 442 7.64 53.86 26.55
N VAL A 443 7.85 52.66 26.00
CA VAL A 443 8.22 52.44 24.59
C VAL A 443 7.02 51.91 23.79
N CYS A 444 5.84 51.80 24.42
CA CYS A 444 4.68 51.13 23.84
C CYS A 444 4.11 51.89 22.64
N ASP A 445 4.15 53.22 22.63
CA ASP A 445 3.65 54.02 21.50
C ASP A 445 4.54 53.87 20.25
N GLU A 446 5.86 53.89 20.44
CA GLU A 446 6.86 53.65 19.39
C GLU A 446 6.82 52.20 18.91
N ALA A 447 6.73 51.24 19.85
CA ALA A 447 6.61 49.83 19.54
C ALA A 447 5.31 49.52 18.79
N THR A 448 4.19 50.15 19.16
CA THR A 448 2.91 49.98 18.46
C THR A 448 3.03 50.45 17.01
N HIS A 449 3.53 51.67 16.76
CA HIS A 449 3.71 52.16 15.39
C HIS A 449 4.67 51.30 14.58
N THR A 450 5.79 50.89 15.19
CA THR A 450 6.84 50.13 14.50
C THR A 450 6.39 48.70 14.21
N ILE A 451 5.82 47.99 15.18
CA ILE A 451 5.32 46.63 15.01
C ILE A 451 4.13 46.60 14.06
N GLN A 452 3.22 47.57 14.16
CA GLN A 452 2.09 47.65 13.25
C GLN A 452 2.54 47.91 11.80
N ALA A 453 3.51 48.82 11.60
CA ALA A 453 4.11 49.01 10.29
C ALA A 453 4.84 47.76 9.76
N LEU A 454 5.49 46.98 10.64
CA LEU A 454 6.13 45.70 10.26
C LEU A 454 5.12 44.63 9.87
N ILE A 455 4.01 44.53 10.62
CA ILE A 455 2.89 43.61 10.33
C ILE A 455 2.20 44.01 9.01
N GLU A 456 1.96 45.31 8.79
CA GLU A 456 1.27 45.83 7.60
C GLU A 456 2.16 45.79 6.34
N ASN A 457 3.46 46.13 6.45
CA ASN A 457 4.42 46.05 5.35
C ASN A 457 4.89 44.62 5.05
N LYS A 458 4.63 43.67 5.95
CA LYS A 458 4.84 42.21 5.78
C LYS A 458 6.29 41.75 5.59
N ASN A 459 7.27 42.67 5.68
CA ASN A 459 8.71 42.44 5.76
C ASN A 459 9.41 43.69 6.34
N GLY A 460 10.27 43.52 7.33
CA GLY A 460 11.12 44.59 7.86
C GLY A 460 11.85 44.21 9.15
N SER A 461 12.68 45.13 9.65
CA SER A 461 13.41 44.98 10.90
C SER A 461 13.36 46.24 11.76
N CYS A 462 13.46 46.07 13.08
CA CYS A 462 13.61 47.16 14.04
C CYS A 462 14.50 46.74 15.23
N SER A 463 15.02 47.71 15.97
CA SER A 463 15.94 47.47 17.10
C SER A 463 15.31 47.88 18.43
N LEU A 464 14.05 47.52 18.65
CA LEU A 464 13.33 47.82 19.89
C LEU A 464 13.64 46.79 20.98
N PRO A 465 13.87 47.22 22.23
CA PRO A 465 14.14 46.29 23.32
C PRO A 465 12.90 45.49 23.70
N ILE A 466 13.10 44.24 24.10
CA ILE A 466 12.07 43.37 24.68
C ILE A 466 12.33 43.17 26.18
N PHE A 467 11.29 42.82 26.91
CA PHE A 467 11.32 42.67 28.37
C PHE A 467 11.00 41.23 28.78
N CYS A 468 11.77 40.74 29.74
CA CYS A 468 11.52 39.49 30.43
C CYS A 468 10.37 39.68 31.43
N LYS A 469 9.78 38.58 31.89
CA LYS A 469 8.69 38.58 32.89
C LYS A 469 9.09 39.22 34.22
N ASP A 470 10.37 39.17 34.58
CA ASP A 470 10.95 39.81 35.78
C ASP A 470 11.28 41.30 35.59
N GLY A 471 11.01 41.87 34.40
CA GLY A 471 11.28 43.26 34.06
C GLY A 471 12.68 43.51 33.47
N LYS A 472 13.53 42.48 33.34
CA LYS A 472 14.85 42.63 32.72
C LYS A 472 14.72 42.98 31.23
N GLN A 473 15.38 44.05 30.82
CA GLN A 473 15.44 44.48 29.42
C GLN A 473 16.51 43.70 28.65
N ILE A 474 16.18 43.28 27.43
CA ILE A 474 17.10 42.68 26.45
C ILE A 474 17.02 43.51 25.18
N LEU A 475 18.18 43.96 24.69
CA LEU A 475 18.23 44.70 23.44
C LEU A 475 18.27 43.70 22.27
N VAL A 476 17.29 43.81 21.38
CA VAL A 476 17.14 42.88 20.27
C VAL A 476 17.02 43.60 18.93
N GLU A 477 17.52 42.95 17.88
CA GLU A 477 17.15 43.24 16.51
C GLU A 477 16.03 42.28 16.10
N THR A 478 14.83 42.82 15.90
CA THR A 478 13.64 42.05 15.51
C THR A 478 13.46 42.11 14.01
N SER A 479 13.26 40.95 13.39
CA SER A 479 12.87 40.81 12.00
C SER A 479 11.55 40.05 11.89
N VAL A 480 10.68 40.48 10.97
CA VAL A 480 9.39 39.83 10.73
C VAL A 480 9.30 39.45 9.26
N THR A 481 9.04 38.18 9.00
CA THR A 481 8.84 37.64 7.64
C THR A 481 7.50 36.91 7.56
N LYS A 482 6.82 37.02 6.42
CA LYS A 482 5.55 36.31 6.20
C LYS A 482 5.75 34.86 5.75
N GLY A 483 4.92 33.96 6.25
CA GLY A 483 4.87 32.57 5.79
C GLY A 483 3.54 31.89 6.06
N LEU A 484 3.57 30.56 6.09
CA LEU A 484 2.44 29.72 6.46
C LEU A 484 2.79 28.92 7.72
N TRP A 485 1.90 28.93 8.70
CA TRP A 485 1.97 28.06 9.87
C TRP A 485 0.65 27.28 9.97
N ASN A 486 0.72 25.94 10.02
CA ASN A 486 -0.46 25.06 10.05
C ASN A 486 -1.50 25.39 8.95
N GLY A 487 -1.02 25.73 7.74
CA GLY A 487 -1.86 26.06 6.59
C GLY A 487 -2.52 27.45 6.62
N LYS A 488 -2.29 28.25 7.67
CA LYS A 488 -2.80 29.62 7.79
C LYS A 488 -1.67 30.64 7.59
N GLN A 489 -2.01 31.84 7.13
CA GLN A 489 -1.05 32.93 7.06
C GLN A 489 -0.55 33.26 8.46
N ALA A 490 0.77 33.35 8.59
CA ALA A 490 1.44 33.63 9.85
C ALA A 490 2.66 34.53 9.62
N LEU A 491 3.10 35.19 10.69
CA LEU A 491 4.29 36.01 10.72
C LEU A 491 5.36 35.31 11.56
N PHE A 492 6.55 35.16 10.99
CA PHE A 492 7.73 34.60 11.64
C PHE A 492 8.54 35.77 12.20
N CYS A 493 8.50 35.93 13.51
CA CYS A 493 9.22 36.96 14.24
C CYS A 493 10.49 36.34 14.84
N ILE A 494 11.64 36.88 14.48
CA ILE A 494 12.95 36.49 15.02
C ILE A 494 13.54 37.71 15.69
N CYS A 495 13.75 37.65 17.01
CA CYS A 495 14.46 38.68 17.76
C CYS A 495 15.86 38.15 18.10
N LYS A 496 16.88 38.79 17.53
CA LYS A 496 18.28 38.48 17.78
C LYS A 496 18.81 39.31 18.93
N ASP A 497 19.39 38.67 19.96
CA ASP A 497 20.01 39.39 21.08
C ASP A 497 21.29 40.09 20.59
N ILE A 498 21.31 41.42 20.70
CA ILE A 498 22.45 42.27 20.32
C ILE A 498 23.14 42.91 21.53
N SER A 499 22.75 42.50 22.75
CA SER A 499 23.24 43.10 24.00
C SER A 499 24.76 42.96 24.15
N GLU A 500 25.34 41.81 23.82
CA GLU A 500 26.79 41.58 23.92
C GLU A 500 27.59 42.43 22.92
N ARG A 501 27.07 42.57 21.69
CA ARG A 501 27.67 43.40 20.65
C ARG A 501 27.69 44.86 21.08
N MET A 502 26.54 45.38 21.49
CA MET A 502 26.39 46.79 21.92
C MET A 502 27.22 47.09 23.17
N PHE A 503 27.26 46.17 24.13
CA PHE A 503 28.09 46.31 25.33
C PHE A 503 29.59 46.32 25.04
N SER A 504 30.04 45.55 24.04
CA SER A 504 31.44 45.53 23.60
C SER A 504 31.83 46.83 22.90
N GLU A 505 30.94 47.35 22.05
CA GLU A 505 31.11 48.65 21.38
C GLU A 505 31.17 49.80 22.41
N GLU A 506 30.24 49.84 23.37
CA GLU A 506 30.20 50.88 24.42
C GLU A 506 31.41 50.84 25.37
N LYS A 507 31.89 49.64 25.73
CA LYS A 507 33.12 49.47 26.53
C LYS A 507 34.33 50.05 25.83
N PHE A 508 34.48 49.77 24.54
CA PHE A 508 35.61 50.26 23.77
C PHE A 508 35.61 51.79 23.74
N GLU A 509 34.48 52.41 23.39
CA GLU A 509 34.33 53.87 23.38
C GLU A 509 34.68 54.48 24.74
N LYS A 510 34.09 53.97 25.83
CA LYS A 510 34.33 54.47 27.18
C LYS A 510 35.77 54.29 27.63
N ILE A 511 36.41 53.15 27.37
CA ILE A 511 37.81 52.92 27.76
C ILE A 511 38.71 53.85 26.96
N PHE A 512 38.56 53.85 25.63
CA PHE A 512 39.44 54.57 24.72
C PHE A 512 39.44 56.08 24.98
N HIS A 513 38.27 56.68 25.20
CA HIS A 513 38.15 58.11 25.50
C HIS A 513 38.57 58.51 26.93
N ASN A 514 38.62 57.57 27.89
CA ASN A 514 39.06 57.84 29.27
C ASN A 514 40.56 57.56 29.51
N ILE A 515 41.33 57.12 28.51
CA ILE A 515 42.79 57.00 28.63
C ILE A 515 43.39 58.40 28.87
N PRO A 516 44.12 58.68 29.97
CA PRO A 516 44.64 60.00 30.33
C PRO A 516 45.89 60.43 29.53
N THR A 517 46.11 59.82 28.37
CA THR A 517 47.23 60.04 27.45
C THR A 517 46.66 60.09 26.04
N ILE A 518 47.35 60.74 25.11
CA ILE A 518 46.91 60.77 23.72
C ILE A 518 46.91 59.33 23.18
N ALA A 519 45.76 58.87 22.70
CA ALA A 519 45.58 57.54 22.14
C ALA A 519 44.98 57.64 20.73
N THR A 520 45.53 56.88 19.78
CA THR A 520 45.08 56.87 18.38
C THR A 520 45.03 55.46 17.83
N LEU A 521 44.07 55.20 16.95
CA LEU A 521 44.06 54.05 16.06
C LEU A 521 44.42 54.49 14.66
N THR A 522 45.41 53.83 14.06
CA THR A 522 45.81 54.04 12.68
C THR A 522 45.59 52.75 11.91
N ASP A 523 44.94 52.83 10.76
CA ASP A 523 44.87 51.73 9.80
C ASP A 523 46.28 51.46 9.24
N LEU A 524 46.78 50.23 9.37
CA LEU A 524 48.14 49.88 8.94
C LEU A 524 48.30 49.81 7.42
N GLU A 525 47.23 49.56 6.65
CA GLU A 525 47.28 49.54 5.18
C GLU A 525 47.34 50.95 4.61
N THR A 526 46.46 51.83 5.11
CA THR A 526 46.35 53.21 4.60
C THR A 526 47.25 54.20 5.33
N ASN A 527 47.78 53.81 6.50
CA ASN A 527 48.59 54.63 7.41
C ASN A 527 47.91 55.97 7.77
N LYS A 528 46.60 55.91 7.99
CA LYS A 528 45.73 57.04 8.33
C LYS A 528 45.03 56.80 9.66
N TYR A 529 44.79 57.86 10.42
CA TYR A 529 44.01 57.75 11.66
C TYR A 529 42.57 57.35 11.36
N THR A 530 42.09 56.33 12.07
CA THR A 530 40.68 55.89 12.03
C THR A 530 39.92 56.27 13.28
N GLU A 531 40.61 56.42 14.41
CA GLU A 531 40.01 56.87 15.66
C GLU A 531 41.03 57.65 16.51
N ILE A 532 40.58 58.67 17.24
CA ILE A 532 41.41 59.46 18.16
C ILE A 532 40.66 59.71 19.47
N ASN A 533 41.36 59.63 20.59
CA ASN A 533 40.71 59.85 21.87
C ASN A 533 40.56 61.34 22.19
N ARG A 534 39.85 61.63 23.29
CA ARG A 534 39.58 63.00 23.74
C ARG A 534 40.86 63.81 24.00
N VAL A 535 41.85 63.17 24.60
CA VAL A 535 43.12 63.80 24.96
C VAL A 535 43.90 64.26 23.72
N PHE A 536 43.78 63.57 22.58
CA PHE A 536 44.45 63.96 21.33
C PHE A 536 44.15 65.40 20.95
N TYR A 537 42.87 65.75 20.81
CA TYR A 537 42.49 67.09 20.36
C TYR A 537 42.62 68.14 21.46
N GLU A 538 42.49 67.76 22.73
CA GLU A 538 42.72 68.67 23.87
C GLU A 538 44.20 69.06 24.02
N LYS A 539 45.13 68.11 23.84
CA LYS A 539 46.58 68.35 24.00
C LYS A 539 47.26 68.87 22.75
N LEU A 540 46.77 68.55 21.55
CA LEU A 540 47.43 68.89 20.27
C LEU A 540 46.72 69.99 19.47
N GLY A 541 45.47 70.32 19.82
CA GLY A 541 44.70 71.42 19.23
C GLY A 541 44.12 71.15 17.84
N PHE A 542 44.26 69.94 17.30
CA PHE A 542 43.63 69.51 16.04
C PHE A 542 42.19 69.03 16.28
N SER A 543 41.26 69.35 15.39
CA SER A 543 39.89 68.82 15.45
C SER A 543 39.81 67.39 14.91
N ILE A 544 38.75 66.66 15.28
CA ILE A 544 38.50 65.28 14.78
C ILE A 544 38.50 65.23 13.25
N ASN A 545 37.83 66.17 12.59
CA ASN A 545 37.75 66.24 11.12
C ASN A 545 39.11 66.52 10.43
N GLU A 546 40.05 67.15 11.12
CA GLU A 546 41.41 67.38 10.60
C GLU A 546 42.31 66.15 10.79
N ALA A 547 42.05 65.36 11.83
CA ALA A 547 42.88 64.25 12.25
C ALA A 547 42.45 62.91 11.62
N ILE A 548 41.16 62.57 11.63
CA ILE A 548 40.66 61.33 11.02
C ILE A 548 40.94 61.34 9.51
N GLY A 549 41.48 60.25 8.98
CA GLY A 549 41.89 60.12 7.57
C GLY A 549 43.23 60.78 7.22
N SER A 550 43.86 61.49 8.16
CA SER A 550 45.18 62.09 7.98
C SER A 550 46.30 61.14 8.36
N ASN A 551 47.47 61.32 7.74
CA ASN A 551 48.68 60.57 8.09
C ASN A 551 49.36 61.17 9.34
N ALA A 552 49.69 60.32 10.30
CA ALA A 552 50.25 60.69 11.60
C ALA A 552 51.50 61.58 11.51
N ALA A 553 52.50 61.17 10.73
CA ALA A 553 53.77 61.87 10.59
C ALA A 553 53.59 63.27 10.01
N LYS A 554 52.74 63.39 8.99
CA LYS A 554 52.44 64.67 8.34
C LYS A 554 51.66 65.61 9.26
N LEU A 555 50.66 65.11 9.97
CA LEU A 555 49.81 65.94 10.83
C LEU A 555 50.58 66.45 12.05
N LEU A 556 51.41 65.60 12.66
CA LEU A 556 52.16 65.91 13.89
C LEU A 556 53.52 66.59 13.63
N GLY A 557 53.83 66.93 12.38
CA GLY A 557 55.06 67.64 12.01
C GLY A 557 56.35 66.87 12.31
N MET A 558 56.33 65.54 12.28
CA MET A 558 57.48 64.72 12.65
C MET A 558 58.57 64.78 11.57
N GLU A 559 59.85 64.80 12.00
CA GLU A 559 60.96 64.81 11.06
C GLU A 559 61.04 63.51 10.24
N PRO A 560 61.30 63.56 8.92
CA PRO A 560 61.32 62.37 8.06
C PRO A 560 62.26 61.25 8.54
N ALA A 561 63.41 61.60 9.11
CA ALA A 561 64.37 60.64 9.65
C ALA A 561 63.78 59.85 10.83
N ILE A 562 63.10 60.54 11.74
CA ILE A 562 62.42 59.95 12.89
C ILE A 562 61.25 59.08 12.42
N CYS A 563 60.46 59.54 11.45
CA CYS A 563 59.37 58.74 10.87
C CYS A 563 59.88 57.43 10.26
N HIS A 564 61.00 57.49 9.54
CA HIS A 564 61.63 56.29 8.97
C HIS A 564 62.09 55.33 10.08
N GLN A 565 62.72 55.86 11.14
CA GLN A 565 63.15 55.06 12.29
C GLN A 565 61.98 54.37 12.99
N LEU A 566 60.90 55.11 13.28
CA LEU A 566 59.70 54.56 13.91
C LEU A 566 59.00 53.53 13.02
N SER A 567 58.90 53.81 11.71
CA SER A 567 58.30 52.88 10.76
C SER A 567 59.10 51.58 10.64
N THR A 568 60.43 51.68 10.57
CA THR A 568 61.33 50.51 10.48
C THR A 568 61.25 49.69 11.76
N GLY A 569 61.39 50.35 12.92
CA GLY A 569 61.33 49.68 14.22
C GLY A 569 59.99 49.00 14.49
N PHE A 570 58.87 49.59 14.07
CA PHE A 570 57.55 48.96 14.18
C PHE A 570 57.38 47.79 13.20
N THR A 571 57.88 47.92 11.96
CA THR A 571 57.76 46.86 10.93
C THR A 571 58.57 45.62 11.31
N GLU A 572 59.76 45.82 11.90
CA GLU A 572 60.63 44.72 12.32
C GLU A 572 60.12 44.00 13.56
N ASN A 573 59.55 44.73 14.54
CA ASN A 573 59.22 44.18 15.85
C ASN A 573 57.71 43.99 16.10
N GLY A 574 56.84 44.55 15.26
CA GLY A 574 55.38 44.55 15.44
C GLY A 574 54.86 45.47 16.57
N PHE A 575 55.77 46.15 17.28
CA PHE A 575 55.49 47.13 18.33
C PHE A 575 56.64 48.15 18.46
N LEU A 576 56.34 49.28 19.11
CA LEU A 576 57.28 50.27 19.61
C LEU A 576 57.00 50.45 21.11
N ARG A 577 58.05 50.53 21.93
CA ARG A 577 57.93 50.84 23.36
C ARG A 577 58.80 52.02 23.69
N ASP A 578 58.18 53.00 24.32
CA ASP A 578 58.82 54.09 25.01
C ASP A 578 59.86 54.84 24.15
N VAL A 579 59.51 55.10 22.89
CA VAL A 579 60.39 55.80 21.96
C VAL A 579 60.23 57.30 22.15
N GLU A 580 61.27 57.96 22.66
CA GLU A 580 61.31 59.41 22.81
C GLU A 580 61.38 60.09 21.43
N THR A 581 60.51 61.07 21.20
CA THR A 581 60.50 61.89 20.00
C THR A 581 59.91 63.27 20.29
N VAL A 582 59.99 64.17 19.33
CA VAL A 582 59.26 65.46 19.34
C VAL A 582 58.11 65.38 18.34
N ILE A 583 56.95 65.86 18.76
CA ILE A 583 55.79 66.14 17.90
C ILE A 583 55.38 67.60 18.06
N TYR A 584 54.54 68.11 17.17
CA TYR A 584 54.14 69.52 17.19
C TYR A 584 52.65 69.70 17.44
N HIS A 585 52.33 70.63 18.34
CA HIS A 585 50.98 71.18 18.49
C HIS A 585 50.57 71.93 17.22
N LYS A 586 49.25 72.10 16.98
CA LYS A 586 48.70 72.85 15.83
C LYS A 586 49.26 74.28 15.68
N ASN A 587 49.65 74.92 16.78
CA ASN A 587 50.26 76.26 16.79
C ASN A 587 51.78 76.28 16.53
N GLY A 588 52.39 75.12 16.24
CA GLY A 588 53.81 74.97 15.96
C GLY A 588 54.72 74.79 17.18
N THR A 589 54.17 74.71 18.40
CA THR A 589 54.99 74.45 19.61
C THR A 589 55.46 72.98 19.66
N PRO A 590 56.76 72.73 19.95
CA PRO A 590 57.27 71.37 20.09
C PRO A 590 56.84 70.76 21.43
N ILE A 591 56.45 69.50 21.41
CA ILE A 591 56.07 68.69 22.57
C ILE A 591 56.98 67.47 22.57
N HIS A 592 57.76 67.29 23.64
CA HIS A 592 58.55 66.08 23.83
C HIS A 592 57.62 64.97 24.29
N VAL A 593 57.62 63.85 23.57
CA VAL A 593 56.70 62.75 23.82
C VAL A 593 57.42 61.42 23.88
N LEU A 594 56.83 60.52 24.64
CA LEU A 594 57.15 59.11 24.68
C LEU A 594 56.08 58.36 23.86
N LEU A 595 56.49 57.76 22.75
CA LEU A 595 55.60 57.07 21.82
C LEU A 595 55.72 55.55 21.99
N SER A 596 54.61 54.93 22.33
CA SER A 596 54.45 53.48 22.41
C SER A 596 53.35 53.06 21.42
N ALA A 597 53.63 52.05 20.59
CA ALA A 597 52.67 51.57 19.59
C ALA A 597 52.63 50.06 19.57
N THR A 598 51.46 49.47 19.36
CA THR A 598 51.30 48.03 19.17
C THR A 598 50.32 47.73 18.05
N THR A 599 50.50 46.59 17.41
CA THR A 599 49.49 46.07 16.49
C THR A 599 48.33 45.47 17.28
N ILE A 600 47.11 45.82 16.91
CA ILE A 600 45.87 45.17 17.36
C ILE A 600 45.07 44.70 16.15
N TYR A 601 44.36 43.59 16.30
CA TYR A 601 43.52 43.01 15.25
C TYR A 601 42.05 43.22 15.60
N LEU A 602 41.32 43.95 14.76
CA LEU A 602 39.91 44.29 14.96
C LEU A 602 39.17 44.13 13.62
N LEU A 603 38.00 43.46 13.63
CA LEU A 603 37.12 43.31 12.45
C LEU A 603 37.87 42.86 11.18
N ASP A 604 38.68 41.82 11.32
CA ASP A 604 39.54 41.23 10.30
C ASP A 604 40.64 42.15 9.71
N LYS A 605 40.93 43.28 10.36
CA LYS A 605 41.91 44.26 9.92
C LYS A 605 42.94 44.59 10.99
N ASN A 606 44.17 44.85 10.55
CA ASN A 606 45.27 45.26 11.43
C ASN A 606 45.26 46.79 11.65
N TYR A 607 45.19 47.19 12.91
CA TYR A 607 45.32 48.57 13.34
C TYR A 607 46.55 48.74 14.22
N ARG A 608 47.14 49.93 14.19
CA ARG A 608 48.16 50.35 15.14
C ARG A 608 47.53 51.22 16.22
N LEU A 609 47.51 50.72 17.45
CA LEU A 609 47.19 51.50 18.64
C LEU A 609 48.46 52.24 19.07
N THR A 610 48.43 53.57 19.05
CA THR A 610 49.56 54.41 19.48
C THR A 610 49.15 55.23 20.69
N LEU A 611 49.94 55.10 21.77
CA LEU A 611 49.88 55.91 22.97
C LEU A 611 51.03 56.92 22.94
N ILE A 612 50.72 58.19 23.18
CA ILE A 612 51.67 59.30 23.13
C ILE A 612 51.61 60.06 24.46
N THR A 613 52.61 59.85 25.30
CA THR A 613 52.71 60.50 26.62
C THR A 613 53.59 61.73 26.52
N ASP A 614 53.09 62.88 26.98
CA ASP A 614 53.84 64.13 27.05
C ASP A 614 54.86 64.08 28.20
N ILE A 615 56.15 64.15 27.86
CA ILE A 615 57.28 64.11 28.79
C ILE A 615 58.03 65.45 28.84
N SER A 616 57.44 66.53 28.32
CA SER A 616 58.09 67.84 28.21
C SER A 616 58.53 68.39 29.57
N GLU A 617 57.70 68.23 30.61
CA GLU A 617 58.03 68.65 31.97
C GLU A 617 59.14 67.78 32.58
N SER A 618 59.09 66.47 32.36
CA SER A 618 60.13 65.53 32.81
C SER A 618 61.49 65.87 32.17
N LYS A 619 61.51 66.17 30.86
CA LYS A 619 62.73 66.55 30.14
C LYS A 619 63.29 67.88 30.62
N LYS A 620 62.42 68.85 30.93
CA LYS A 620 62.85 70.13 31.50
C LYS A 620 63.52 69.94 32.87
N ASN A 621 62.97 69.06 33.70
CA ASN A 621 63.54 68.75 35.01
C ASN A 621 64.86 67.96 34.90
N GLU A 622 64.96 67.01 33.96
CA GLU A 622 66.18 66.25 33.67
C GLU A 622 67.33 67.17 33.24
N LEU A 623 67.05 68.12 32.33
CA LEU A 623 68.03 69.10 31.88
C LEU A 623 68.46 70.06 33.02
N GLN A 624 67.53 70.47 33.89
CA GLN A 624 67.84 71.30 35.06
C GLN A 624 68.69 70.56 36.12
N LEU A 625 68.55 69.23 36.22
CA LEU A 625 69.36 68.37 37.11
C LEU A 625 70.76 68.08 36.54
N ILE A 626 70.91 68.12 35.21
CA ILE A 626 72.22 67.97 34.54
C ILE A 626 73.00 69.29 34.57
N GLU A 627 72.31 70.43 34.64
CA GLU A 627 72.91 71.77 34.73
C GLU A 627 73.21 72.23 36.19
N ALA A 628 72.68 71.56 37.21
CA ALA A 628 72.92 71.80 38.63
C ALA A 628 74.04 70.90 39.19
#